data_AF-G7P265-F1
#
_entry.id   AF-G7P265-F1
#
_cell.length_a   1.000
_cell.length_b   1.000
_cell.length_c   1.000
_cell.angle_alpha   90.00
_cell.angle_beta   90.00
_cell.angle_gamma   90.00
#
_symmetry.space_group_name_H-M   'P 1'
#
loop_
_entity.id
_entity.type
_entity.pdbx_description
1 polymer ?
#
loop_
_entity_poly.entity_id
_entity_poly.type
_entity_poly.pdbx_seq_one_letter_code
_entity_poly.pdbx_strand_id
1 'polypeptide(L)'
;SSTQFEAFCAGGLAPGWNLLIQGHADSGEDRFEIHFLSETGDIAFDVKPWFSSTTMVGSAFQGGRWGLAELSSIFPLAPGEPFEIEVSSDVEHFHVYAWEHKVLQSPHRQRPLGTITRVCVLSDHLWSRVKLVTSQLRMKLNGY
;
A
#
# COMPACT_ATOMS: atom_id res chain seq x y z
N SER A 1 -13.18 -5.97 -7.85
CA SER A 1 -12.01 -5.19 -8.30
C SER A 1 -11.25 -5.93 -9.38
N SER A 2 -10.73 -5.18 -10.34
CA SER A 2 -9.85 -5.65 -11.43
C SER A 2 -8.44 -5.11 -11.22
N THR A 3 -7.42 -5.82 -11.69
CA THR A 3 -6.03 -5.36 -11.58
C THR A 3 -5.78 -4.16 -12.48
N GLN A 4 -5.56 -3.00 -11.87
CA GLN A 4 -5.24 -1.75 -12.56
C GLN A 4 -3.73 -1.55 -12.70
N PHE A 5 -2.96 -2.10 -11.77
CA PHE A 5 -1.51 -2.07 -11.79
C PHE A 5 -0.94 -3.32 -11.16
N GLU A 6 0.15 -3.83 -11.71
CA GLU A 6 0.95 -4.89 -11.11
C GLU A 6 2.44 -4.61 -11.38
N ALA A 7 3.27 -4.91 -10.39
CA ALA A 7 4.71 -4.93 -10.53
C ALA A 7 5.32 -6.14 -9.81
N PHE A 8 6.47 -6.58 -10.32
CA PHE A 8 7.23 -7.71 -9.81
C PHE A 8 8.71 -7.35 -9.64
N CYS A 9 9.31 -7.79 -8.54
CA CYS A 9 10.74 -7.68 -8.28
C CYS A 9 11.26 -8.98 -7.65
N ALA A 10 12.11 -9.71 -8.38
CA ALA A 10 12.72 -10.96 -7.90
C ALA A 10 13.63 -10.76 -6.68
N GLY A 11 14.14 -9.55 -6.45
CA GLY A 11 14.93 -9.20 -5.25
C GLY A 11 14.09 -8.84 -4.02
N GLY A 12 12.76 -8.88 -4.13
CA GLY A 12 11.83 -8.43 -3.11
C GLY A 12 11.51 -6.93 -3.21
N LEU A 13 10.33 -6.57 -2.69
CA LEU A 13 9.79 -5.22 -2.58
C LEU A 13 9.87 -4.70 -1.13
N ALA A 14 10.30 -5.53 -0.18
CA ALA A 14 10.40 -5.17 1.23
C ALA A 14 11.69 -5.76 1.84
N PRO A 15 12.49 -4.96 2.58
CA PRO A 15 12.41 -3.51 2.73
C PRO A 15 12.97 -2.74 1.51
N GLY A 16 12.74 -1.43 1.45
CA GLY A 16 13.49 -0.52 0.57
C GLY A 16 12.85 -0.13 -0.77
N TRP A 17 11.65 -0.63 -1.09
CA TRP A 17 10.84 -0.07 -2.17
C TRP A 17 9.72 0.80 -1.62
N ASN A 18 9.37 1.85 -2.37
CA ASN A 18 8.25 2.72 -2.07
C ASN A 18 7.28 2.69 -3.24
N LEU A 19 6.05 2.26 -2.99
CA LEU A 19 4.98 2.39 -3.96
C LEU A 19 4.34 3.77 -3.81
N LEU A 20 4.29 4.54 -4.90
CA LEU A 20 3.61 5.82 -4.96
C LEU A 20 2.39 5.72 -5.88
N ILE A 21 1.21 5.91 -5.31
CA ILE A 21 -0.05 5.86 -6.02
C ILE A 21 -0.58 7.28 -6.08
N GLN A 22 -0.72 7.80 -7.30
CA GLN A 22 -1.31 9.11 -7.54
C GLN A 22 -2.56 8.91 -8.39
N GLY A 23 -3.65 9.55 -8.04
CA GLY A 23 -4.84 9.41 -8.83
C GLY A 23 -5.90 10.40 -8.47
N HIS A 24 -7.08 10.13 -8.99
CA HIS A 24 -8.29 10.86 -8.71
C HIS A 24 -9.32 9.84 -8.31
N ALA A 25 -9.83 9.93 -7.08
CA ALA A 25 -10.91 9.05 -6.68
C ALA A 25 -12.13 9.46 -7.50
N ASP A 26 -12.65 8.60 -8.36
CA ASP A 26 -13.94 8.86 -8.97
C ASP A 26 -15.00 8.89 -7.86
N SER A 27 -16.01 9.74 -8.00
CA SER A 27 -17.12 9.85 -7.05
C SER A 27 -17.86 8.52 -6.81
N GLY A 28 -17.71 7.55 -7.73
CA GLY A 28 -18.26 6.20 -7.63
C GLY A 28 -17.37 5.14 -6.98
N GLU A 29 -16.07 5.39 -6.79
CA GLU A 29 -15.17 4.41 -6.15
C GLU A 29 -15.23 4.54 -4.63
N ASP A 30 -15.85 3.57 -3.96
CA ASP A 30 -15.89 3.55 -2.49
C ASP A 30 -14.60 3.03 -1.86
N ARG A 31 -13.87 2.15 -2.56
CA ARG A 31 -12.64 1.53 -2.06
C ARG A 31 -11.83 0.88 -3.17
N PHE A 32 -10.52 0.88 -2.99
CA PHE A 32 -9.57 0.14 -3.82
C PHE A 32 -8.53 -0.53 -2.92
N GLU A 33 -7.86 -1.56 -3.42
CA GLU A 33 -7.01 -2.43 -2.64
C GLU A 33 -5.57 -2.40 -3.17
N ILE A 34 -4.61 -2.37 -2.26
CA ILE A 34 -3.18 -2.43 -2.56
C ILE A 34 -2.63 -3.67 -1.86
N HIS A 35 -2.27 -4.67 -2.64
CA HIS A 35 -1.76 -5.94 -2.12
C HIS A 35 -0.27 -6.07 -2.38
N PHE A 36 0.49 -6.27 -1.30
CA PHE A 36 1.86 -6.78 -1.34
C PHE A 36 1.81 -8.29 -1.14
N LEU A 37 2.26 -9.03 -2.15
CA LEU A 37 2.12 -10.47 -2.23
C LEU A 37 3.48 -11.16 -2.06
N SER A 38 3.47 -12.26 -1.31
CA SER A 38 4.60 -13.17 -1.23
C SER A 38 4.72 -14.04 -2.51
N GLU A 39 5.84 -14.72 -2.67
CA GLU A 39 6.03 -15.76 -3.71
C GLU A 39 5.00 -16.90 -3.62
N THR A 40 4.47 -17.18 -2.44
CA THR A 40 3.42 -18.19 -2.22
C THR A 40 2.03 -17.69 -2.60
N GLY A 41 1.89 -16.39 -2.90
CA GLY A 41 0.61 -15.74 -3.18
C GLY A 41 -0.16 -15.29 -1.94
N ASP A 42 0.41 -15.44 -0.73
CA ASP A 42 -0.16 -14.84 0.48
C ASP A 42 -0.07 -13.31 0.39
N ILE A 43 -1.05 -12.61 0.97
CA ILE A 43 -1.03 -11.15 1.07
C ILE A 43 -0.24 -10.80 2.32
N ALA A 44 1.03 -10.44 2.15
CA ALA A 44 1.90 -9.99 3.22
C ALA A 44 1.41 -8.68 3.84
N PHE A 45 0.81 -7.81 3.02
CA PHE A 45 0.14 -6.61 3.46
C PHE A 45 -0.93 -6.19 2.45
N ASP A 46 -2.17 -6.05 2.92
CA ASP A 46 -3.27 -5.38 2.25
C ASP A 46 -3.41 -3.99 2.87
N VAL A 47 -3.59 -2.97 2.03
CA VAL A 47 -4.09 -1.67 2.48
C VAL A 47 -5.19 -1.18 1.55
N LYS A 48 -6.29 -0.77 2.17
CA LYS A 48 -7.52 -0.37 1.50
C LYS A 48 -8.06 0.93 2.06
N PRO A 49 -7.99 2.04 1.30
CA PRO A 49 -8.77 3.22 1.58
C PRO A 49 -10.26 2.92 1.38
N TRP A 50 -11.07 3.30 2.37
CA TRP A 50 -12.52 3.11 2.35
C TRP A 50 -13.20 4.46 2.58
N PHE A 51 -13.63 5.08 1.49
CA PHE A 51 -14.11 6.46 1.48
C PHE A 51 -15.39 6.64 2.28
N SER A 52 -16.40 5.78 2.12
CA SER A 52 -17.65 5.87 2.91
C SER A 52 -17.45 5.70 4.42
N SER A 53 -16.42 4.96 4.82
CA SER A 53 -16.06 4.78 6.24
C SER A 53 -15.01 5.77 6.73
N THR A 54 -14.51 6.66 5.85
CA THR A 54 -13.47 7.64 6.15
C THR A 54 -12.26 7.02 6.88
N THR A 55 -11.83 5.85 6.42
CA THR A 55 -10.76 5.09 7.07
C THR A 55 -9.90 4.34 6.07
N MET A 56 -8.64 4.12 6.41
CA MET A 56 -7.77 3.20 5.71
C MET A 56 -7.60 1.94 6.57
N VAL A 57 -7.82 0.79 5.97
CA VAL A 57 -7.73 -0.50 6.65
C VAL A 57 -6.48 -1.21 6.15
N GLY A 58 -5.62 -1.64 7.07
CA GLY A 58 -4.46 -2.48 6.80
C GLY A 58 -4.67 -3.89 7.35
N SER A 59 -4.24 -4.93 6.66
CA SER A 59 -4.23 -6.30 7.20
C SER A 59 -3.23 -7.19 6.46
N ALA A 60 -3.22 -8.48 6.76
CA ALA A 60 -2.51 -9.51 6.01
C ALA A 60 -3.41 -10.73 5.84
N PHE A 61 -3.24 -11.46 4.73
CA PHE A 61 -3.92 -12.72 4.47
C PHE A 61 -2.88 -13.81 4.28
N GLN A 62 -2.73 -14.67 5.30
CA GLN A 62 -1.70 -15.70 5.33
C GLN A 62 -2.32 -17.05 5.66
N GLY A 63 -1.99 -18.08 4.88
CA GLY A 63 -2.49 -19.44 5.13
C GLY A 63 -4.01 -19.53 5.08
N GLY A 64 -4.64 -18.72 4.22
CA GLY A 64 -6.09 -18.71 4.01
C GLY A 64 -6.89 -17.91 5.04
N ARG A 65 -6.26 -17.07 5.87
CA ARG A 65 -6.94 -16.32 6.94
C ARG A 65 -6.49 -14.87 6.97
N TRP A 66 -7.46 -13.98 7.19
CA TRP A 66 -7.20 -12.57 7.50
C TRP A 66 -6.70 -12.42 8.93
N GLY A 67 -5.66 -11.60 9.09
CA GLY A 67 -5.18 -11.15 10.39
C GLY A 67 -6.04 -10.04 11.00
N LEU A 68 -5.64 -9.59 12.19
CA LEU A 68 -6.23 -8.40 12.82
C LEU A 68 -5.98 -7.18 11.94
N ALA A 69 -7.05 -6.44 11.68
CA ALA A 69 -7.02 -5.21 10.89
C ALA A 69 -6.47 -4.03 11.70
N GLU A 70 -5.55 -3.27 11.10
CA GLU A 70 -5.17 -1.95 11.55
C GLU A 70 -6.07 -0.88 10.91
N LEU A 71 -6.44 0.13 11.68
CA LEU A 71 -7.21 1.27 11.19
C LEU A 71 -6.34 2.52 11.18
N SER A 72 -6.54 3.37 10.18
CA SER A 72 -5.83 4.64 10.09
C SER A 72 -6.19 5.58 11.23
N SER A 73 -5.20 6.32 11.71
CA SER A 73 -5.40 7.38 12.73
C SER A 73 -6.16 8.59 12.18
N ILE A 74 -5.97 8.90 10.89
CA ILE A 74 -6.63 9.96 10.15
C ILE A 74 -6.90 9.48 8.72
N PHE A 75 -7.81 10.16 8.01
CA PHE A 75 -8.12 9.86 6.61
C PHE A 75 -8.14 11.15 5.77
N PRO A 76 -6.99 11.59 5.25
CA PRO A 76 -6.88 12.86 4.54
C PRO A 76 -7.26 12.74 3.05
N LEU A 77 -8.17 11.83 2.70
CA LEU A 77 -8.60 11.60 1.32
C LEU A 77 -10.08 11.99 1.16
N ALA A 78 -10.44 12.51 -0.01
CA ALA A 78 -11.82 12.91 -0.31
C ALA A 78 -12.28 12.31 -1.65
N PRO A 79 -13.55 11.88 -1.77
CA PRO A 79 -14.13 11.46 -3.03
C PRO A 79 -14.10 12.59 -4.05
N GLY A 80 -13.79 12.29 -5.31
CA GLY A 80 -13.76 13.30 -6.37
C GLY A 80 -12.58 14.26 -6.32
N GLU A 81 -11.63 14.06 -5.40
CA GLU A 81 -10.40 14.86 -5.32
C GLU A 81 -9.18 14.04 -5.76
N PRO A 82 -8.10 14.70 -6.20
CA PRO A 82 -6.81 14.07 -6.31
C PRO A 82 -6.39 13.44 -4.99
N PHE A 83 -5.57 12.40 -5.04
CA PHE A 83 -4.91 11.85 -3.86
C PHE A 83 -3.49 11.38 -4.19
N GLU A 84 -2.69 11.29 -3.13
CA GLU A 84 -1.40 10.63 -3.13
C GLU A 84 -1.34 9.66 -1.94
N ILE A 85 -1.01 8.40 -2.22
CA ILE A 85 -0.71 7.38 -1.20
C ILE A 85 0.67 6.82 -1.45
N GLU A 86 1.48 6.81 -0.40
CA GLU A 86 2.78 6.15 -0.40
C GLU A 86 2.74 4.94 0.55
N VAL A 87 3.13 3.78 0.05
CA VAL A 87 3.37 2.59 0.86
C VAL A 87 4.85 2.25 0.80
N SER A 88 5.50 2.26 1.97
CA SER A 88 6.93 1.95 2.11
C SER A 88 7.13 0.88 3.18
N SER A 89 8.33 0.31 3.22
CA SER A 89 8.68 -0.78 4.13
C SER A 89 10.08 -0.60 4.68
N ASP A 90 10.19 -0.59 6.02
CA ASP A 90 11.46 -0.76 6.74
C ASP A 90 11.62 -2.23 7.18
N VAL A 91 12.59 -2.52 8.06
CA VAL A 91 12.87 -3.90 8.51
C VAL A 91 11.81 -4.49 9.44
N GLU A 92 10.95 -3.66 10.04
CA GLU A 92 9.96 -4.04 11.04
C GLU A 92 8.52 -3.86 10.55
N HIS A 93 8.23 -2.84 9.74
CA HIS A 93 6.88 -2.40 9.40
C HIS A 93 6.70 -2.00 7.93
N PHE A 94 5.46 -2.11 7.49
CA PHE A 94 4.90 -1.27 6.44
C PHE A 94 4.46 0.08 7.03
N HIS A 95 4.68 1.14 6.25
CA HIS A 95 4.21 2.49 6.54
C HIS A 95 3.37 3.00 5.40
N VAL A 96 2.23 3.60 5.74
CA VAL A 96 1.32 4.19 4.78
C VAL A 96 1.20 5.68 5.07
N TYR A 97 1.43 6.48 4.04
CA TYR A 97 1.25 7.92 4.05
C TYR A 97 0.17 8.31 3.05
N ALA A 98 -0.65 9.28 3.41
CA ALA A 98 -1.57 9.93 2.50
C ALA A 98 -1.35 11.44 2.60
N TRP A 99 -1.04 12.09 1.47
CA TRP A 99 -0.62 13.49 1.42
C TRP A 99 0.44 13.83 2.48
N GLU A 100 1.55 13.08 2.50
CA GLU A 100 2.67 13.21 3.45
C GLU A 100 2.35 12.91 4.93
N HIS A 101 1.09 12.72 5.29
CA HIS A 101 0.71 12.36 6.66
C HIS A 101 0.78 10.86 6.85
N LYS A 102 1.47 10.40 7.89
CA LYS A 102 1.48 8.99 8.27
C LYS A 102 0.11 8.59 8.79
N VAL A 103 -0.61 7.75 8.05
CA VAL A 103 -1.98 7.36 8.41
C VAL A 103 -2.05 6.01 9.10
N LEU A 104 -1.19 5.07 8.69
CA LEU A 104 -1.20 3.69 9.17
C LEU A 104 0.23 3.12 9.22
N GLN A 105 0.47 2.25 10.21
CA GLN A 105 1.68 1.43 10.32
C GLN A 105 1.27 0.00 10.64
N SER A 106 1.82 -0.97 9.91
CA SER A 106 1.50 -2.39 10.11
C SER A 106 2.79 -3.19 10.29
N PRO A 107 2.92 -4.00 11.35
CA PRO A 107 4.11 -4.83 11.54
C PRO A 107 4.18 -5.91 10.47
N HIS A 108 5.38 -6.22 10.00
CA HIS A 108 5.56 -7.27 9.02
C HIS A 108 5.21 -8.64 9.59
N ARG A 109 4.19 -9.29 9.04
CA ARG A 109 3.77 -10.65 9.42
C ARG A 109 4.34 -11.74 8.49
N GLN A 110 4.79 -11.36 7.30
CA GLN A 110 5.50 -12.25 6.38
C GLN A 110 7.00 -12.24 6.69
N ARG A 111 7.62 -13.42 6.71
CA ARG A 111 9.09 -13.58 6.71
C ARG A 111 9.49 -14.77 5.83
N PRO A 112 10.68 -14.73 5.21
CA PRO A 112 11.59 -13.58 5.13
C PRO A 112 11.01 -12.45 4.25
N LEU A 113 11.37 -11.19 4.50
CA LEU A 113 10.77 -10.04 3.79
C LEU A 113 11.02 -10.07 2.27
N GLY A 114 12.16 -10.63 1.86
CA GLY A 114 12.53 -10.77 0.45
C GLY A 114 11.56 -11.64 -0.37
N THR A 115 10.69 -12.43 0.27
CA THR A 115 9.67 -13.20 -0.47
C THR A 115 8.51 -12.33 -0.94
N ILE A 116 8.39 -11.09 -0.47
CA ILE A 116 7.36 -10.15 -0.92
C ILE A 116 7.80 -9.58 -2.26
N THR A 117 7.44 -10.23 -3.35
CA THR A 117 8.00 -9.96 -4.69
C THR A 117 7.02 -9.28 -5.62
N ARG A 118 5.73 -9.23 -5.28
CA ARG A 118 4.68 -8.68 -6.13
C ARG A 118 3.89 -7.60 -5.42
N VAL A 119 3.46 -6.60 -6.16
CA VAL A 119 2.50 -5.60 -5.69
C VAL A 119 1.43 -5.40 -6.75
N CYS A 120 0.17 -5.39 -6.33
CA CYS A 120 -0.98 -5.20 -7.19
C CYS A 120 -1.86 -4.08 -6.63
N VAL A 121 -2.39 -3.23 -7.51
CA VAL A 121 -3.46 -2.29 -7.18
C VAL A 121 -4.72 -2.77 -7.89
N LEU A 122 -5.75 -3.05 -7.10
CA LEU A 122 -7.05 -3.53 -7.55
C LEU A 122 -8.09 -2.43 -7.33
N SER A 123 -8.87 -2.12 -8.36
CA SER A 123 -9.95 -1.13 -8.27
C SER A 123 -11.11 -1.53 -9.18
N ASP A 124 -12.32 -1.07 -8.85
CA ASP A 124 -13.49 -1.27 -9.70
C ASP A 124 -13.56 -0.23 -10.84
N HIS A 125 -12.90 0.92 -10.69
CA HIS A 125 -12.79 1.99 -11.68
C HIS A 125 -11.35 2.15 -12.22
N LEU A 126 -11.23 2.69 -13.43
CA LEU A 126 -9.93 2.97 -14.08
C LEU A 126 -9.29 4.22 -13.49
N TRP A 127 -8.04 4.10 -13.02
CA TRP A 127 -7.31 5.20 -12.36
C TRP A 127 -6.16 5.73 -13.23
N SER A 128 -5.78 6.98 -12.98
CA SER A 128 -4.93 7.74 -13.91
C SER A 128 -3.42 7.47 -13.80
N ARG A 129 -2.85 7.03 -12.66
CA ARG A 129 -1.40 6.75 -12.60
C ARG A 129 -0.84 6.03 -11.35
N VAL A 130 -0.45 4.76 -11.46
CA VAL A 130 0.36 4.09 -10.42
C VAL A 130 1.85 4.14 -10.78
N LYS A 131 2.72 4.45 -9.81
CA LYS A 131 4.18 4.43 -9.99
C LYS A 131 4.85 3.65 -8.86
N LEU A 132 5.65 2.66 -9.23
CA LEU A 132 6.59 2.07 -8.28
C LEU A 132 7.90 2.88 -8.33
N VAL A 133 8.34 3.40 -7.18
CA VAL A 133 9.57 4.21 -7.09
C VAL A 133 10.56 3.52 -6.16
N THR A 134 11.78 3.31 -6.64
CA THR A 134 12.85 2.79 -5.78
C THR A 134 13.40 3.93 -4.94
N SER A 135 13.48 3.73 -3.62
CA SER A 135 14.18 4.65 -2.73
C SER A 135 15.62 4.16 -2.55
N GLN A 136 16.50 4.41 -3.53
CA GLN A 136 17.94 4.50 -3.20
C GLN A 136 18.31 5.86 -2.57
N LEU A 137 17.35 6.80 -2.44
CA LEU A 137 17.68 8.21 -2.20
C LEU A 137 16.86 8.95 -1.13
N ARG A 138 15.91 8.34 -0.41
CA ARG A 138 15.14 9.07 0.62
C ARG A 138 15.81 9.09 2.00
N MET A 139 16.86 8.30 2.22
CA MET A 139 17.69 8.31 3.45
C MET A 139 18.95 9.19 3.36
N LYS A 140 18.95 10.26 2.54
CA LYS A 140 20.01 11.29 2.56
C LYS A 140 19.53 12.68 3.00
N LEU A 141 18.27 12.83 3.39
CA LEU A 141 17.73 14.10 3.89
C LEU A 141 17.33 13.92 5.36
N ASN A 142 18.33 13.86 6.22
CA ASN A 142 18.29 14.23 7.65
C ASN A 142 19.73 14.27 8.16
N GLY A 143 20.54 15.08 7.48
CA GLY A 143 21.96 15.28 7.79
C GLY A 143 22.37 16.70 7.45
N TYR A 144 21.79 17.67 8.17
CA TYR A 144 22.40 18.94 8.58
C TYR A 144 21.73 19.38 9.87
#